data_AF-A0A2T7A6G1-F1
#
_entry.id   AF-A0A2T7A6G1-F1
#
_cell.length_a   1.000
_cell.length_b   1.000
_cell.length_c   1.000
_cell.angle_alpha   90.00
_cell.angle_beta   90.00
_cell.angle_gamma   90.00
#
_symmetry.space_group_name_H-M   'P 1'
#
loop_
_entity.id
_entity.type
_entity.pdbx_description
1 polymer ?
#
loop_
_entity_poly.entity_id
_entity_poly.type
_entity_poly.pdbx_seq_one_letter_code
_entity_poly.pdbx_strand_id
1 'polypeptide(L)'
;NFRPTSQPAPLEIHIQSYGIPHFLSMMTAMAKPADLIISSVPPDKPGIVFVPSGKQCQSSTLDILAYCVPGDYEDKFWNVNLEDISSHLNIIQENSLVESLLHGIGYYHEALILKSKRL
;
A
#
# COMPACT_ATOMS: atom_id res chain seq x y z
N ASN A 1 -17.52 -16.14 -25.80
CA ASN A 1 -17.54 -16.15 -24.32
C ASN A 1 -16.25 -16.82 -23.87
N PHE A 2 -15.35 -16.09 -23.20
CA PHE A 2 -14.02 -16.59 -22.81
C PHE A 2 -14.04 -17.10 -21.37
N ARG A 3 -13.28 -18.18 -21.09
CA ARG A 3 -13.17 -18.73 -19.73
C ARG A 3 -12.21 -17.87 -18.91
N PRO A 4 -12.40 -17.69 -17.60
CA PRO A 4 -11.46 -16.95 -16.74
C PRO A 4 -10.01 -17.45 -16.83
N THR A 5 -9.82 -18.74 -17.17
CA THR A 5 -8.51 -19.39 -17.36
C THR A 5 -7.85 -19.10 -18.71
N SER A 6 -8.51 -18.38 -19.62
CA SER A 6 -7.95 -18.02 -20.94
C SER A 6 -7.18 -16.70 -20.92
N GLN A 7 -6.72 -16.27 -19.74
CA GLN A 7 -5.90 -15.07 -19.61
C GLN A 7 -4.49 -15.30 -20.17
N PRO A 8 -3.91 -14.32 -20.89
CA PRO A 8 -2.56 -14.42 -21.45
C PRO A 8 -1.46 -14.61 -20.41
N ALA A 9 -1.68 -14.09 -19.19
CA ALA A 9 -0.80 -14.27 -18.04
C ALA A 9 -1.50 -15.13 -16.98
N PRO A 10 -0.79 -16.08 -16.35
CA PRO A 10 -1.35 -16.86 -15.26
C PRO A 10 -1.66 -15.95 -14.06
N LEU A 11 -2.85 -16.11 -13.49
CA LEU A 11 -3.30 -15.41 -12.29
C LEU A 11 -3.33 -16.39 -11.12
N GLU A 12 -2.55 -16.11 -10.09
CA GLU A 12 -2.59 -16.83 -8.82
C GLU A 12 -3.54 -16.10 -7.85
N ILE A 13 -4.45 -16.85 -7.22
CA ILE A 13 -5.45 -16.31 -6.31
C ILE A 13 -5.34 -17.03 -4.97
N HIS A 14 -5.08 -16.27 -3.92
CA HIS A 14 -5.10 -16.75 -2.55
C HIS A 14 -6.26 -16.08 -1.80
N ILE A 15 -7.11 -16.89 -1.14
CA ILE A 15 -8.25 -16.40 -0.38
C ILE A 15 -8.00 -16.68 1.11
N GLN A 16 -7.99 -15.63 1.92
CA GLN A 16 -7.89 -15.73 3.37
C GLN A 16 -9.16 -15.15 4.00
N SER A 17 -9.86 -15.98 4.79
CA SER A 17 -11.12 -15.59 5.43
C SER A 17 -10.90 -15.17 6.87
N TYR A 18 -11.63 -14.14 7.30
CA TYR A 18 -11.61 -13.61 8.67
C TYR A 18 -13.03 -13.63 9.25
N GLY A 19 -13.19 -14.20 10.45
CA GLY A 19 -14.48 -14.37 11.12
C GLY A 19 -14.78 -13.33 12.22
N ILE A 20 -14.08 -12.19 12.22
CA ILE A 20 -14.21 -11.18 13.27
C ILE A 20 -15.37 -10.24 12.93
N PRO A 21 -16.45 -10.17 13.75
CA PRO A 21 -17.64 -9.38 13.41
C PRO A 21 -17.42 -7.86 13.57
N HIS A 22 -16.51 -7.46 14.47
CA HIS A 22 -16.21 -6.06 14.70
C HIS A 22 -15.21 -5.54 13.65
N PHE A 23 -15.64 -4.56 12.85
CA PHE A 23 -14.89 -4.05 11.69
C PHE A 23 -13.45 -3.65 12.02
N LEU A 24 -13.24 -2.82 13.05
CA LEU A 24 -11.89 -2.34 13.38
C LEU A 24 -10.98 -3.49 13.83
N SER A 25 -11.50 -4.42 14.63
CA SER A 25 -10.74 -5.60 15.05
C SER A 25 -10.40 -6.51 13.87
N MET A 26 -11.30 -6.61 12.88
CA MET A 26 -11.01 -7.32 11.64
C MET A 26 -9.88 -6.64 10.85
N MET A 27 -9.94 -5.32 10.67
CA MET A 27 -8.89 -4.57 9.97
C MET A 27 -7.52 -4.71 10.66
N THR A 28 -7.46 -4.59 11.99
CA THR A 28 -6.22 -4.79 12.76
C THR A 28 -5.69 -6.22 12.62
N ALA A 29 -6.57 -7.23 12.65
CA ALA A 29 -6.17 -8.63 12.44
C ALA A 29 -5.63 -8.90 11.03
N MET A 30 -6.07 -8.12 10.03
CA MET A 30 -5.60 -8.22 8.65
C MET A 30 -4.27 -7.49 8.40
N ALA A 31 -3.87 -6.54 9.26
CA ALA A 31 -2.69 -5.71 9.05
C ALA A 31 -1.39 -6.53 8.95
N LYS A 32 -1.13 -7.43 9.91
CA LYS A 32 0.11 -8.23 9.89
C LYS A 32 0.17 -9.22 8.72
N PRO A 33 -0.89 -10.00 8.43
CA PRO A 33 -0.91 -10.86 7.25
C PRO A 33 -0.73 -10.08 5.93
N ALA A 34 -1.31 -8.88 5.81
CA ALA A 34 -1.11 -8.03 4.63
C ALA A 34 0.37 -7.64 4.45
N ASP A 35 1.05 -7.19 5.52
CA ASP A 35 2.49 -6.90 5.50
C ASP A 35 3.34 -8.12 5.08
N LEU A 36 3.02 -9.31 5.59
CA LEU A 36 3.72 -10.55 5.20
C LEU A 36 3.54 -10.87 3.71
N ILE A 37 2.34 -10.68 3.17
CA ILE A 37 2.06 -10.88 1.74
C ILE A 37 2.84 -9.87 0.91
N ILE A 38 2.78 -8.58 1.26
CA ILE A 38 3.54 -7.52 0.58
C ILE A 38 5.05 -7.85 0.59
N SER A 39 5.55 -8.31 1.73
CA SER A 39 6.96 -8.72 1.90
C SER A 39 7.37 -9.93 1.07
N SER A 40 6.41 -10.77 0.66
CA SER A 40 6.67 -11.93 -0.19
C SER A 40 6.71 -11.60 -1.68
N VAL A 41 6.21 -10.42 -2.07
CA VAL A 41 6.26 -9.93 -3.45
C VAL A 41 7.70 -9.48 -3.75
N PRO A 42 8.26 -9.83 -4.92
CA PRO A 42 9.57 -9.33 -5.34
C PRO A 42 9.64 -7.79 -5.29
N PRO A 43 10.74 -7.19 -4.79
CA PRO A 43 10.83 -5.73 -4.56
C PRO A 43 10.71 -4.90 -5.84
N ASP A 44 11.09 -5.48 -6.98
CA ASP A 44 11.01 -4.88 -8.32
C ASP A 44 9.59 -4.87 -8.90
N LYS A 45 8.62 -5.50 -8.22
CA LYS A 45 7.24 -5.59 -8.67
C LYS A 45 6.31 -4.68 -7.87
N PRO A 46 5.48 -3.86 -8.54
CA PRO A 46 4.51 -3.03 -7.84
C PRO A 46 3.39 -3.86 -7.21
N GLY A 47 2.87 -3.41 -6.07
CA GLY A 47 1.70 -3.97 -5.39
C GLY A 47 0.62 -2.91 -5.18
N ILE A 48 -0.65 -3.33 -5.19
CA ILE A 48 -1.80 -2.47 -4.90
C ILE A 48 -2.64 -3.12 -3.80
N VAL A 49 -2.92 -2.36 -2.74
CA VAL A 49 -3.79 -2.79 -1.63
C VAL A 49 -5.10 -2.02 -1.69
N PHE A 50 -6.19 -2.73 -1.92
CA PHE A 50 -7.53 -2.14 -1.86
C PHE A 50 -8.06 -2.18 -0.43
N VAL A 51 -8.64 -1.07 0.03
CA VAL A 51 -9.21 -0.93 1.36
C VAL A 51 -10.69 -0.50 1.29
N PRO A 52 -11.51 -0.76 2.33
CA PRO A 52 -12.95 -0.48 2.29
C PRO A 52 -13.36 1.00 2.22
N SER A 53 -12.47 1.95 2.57
CA SER A 53 -12.80 3.39 2.55
C SER A 53 -11.55 4.27 2.46
N GLY A 54 -11.73 5.54 2.09
CA GLY A 54 -10.64 6.53 2.07
C GLY A 54 -9.97 6.73 3.43
N LYS A 55 -10.75 6.76 4.52
CA LYS A 55 -10.19 6.82 5.90
C LYS A 55 -9.34 5.61 6.22
N GLN A 56 -9.77 4.42 5.81
CA GLN A 56 -9.02 3.19 6.03
C GLN A 56 -7.73 3.15 5.20
N CYS A 57 -7.64 3.92 4.12
CA CYS A 57 -6.45 4.01 3.28
C CYS A 57 -5.27 4.54 4.10
N GLN A 58 -5.46 5.70 4.73
CA GLN A 58 -4.46 6.30 5.62
C GLN A 58 -4.14 5.39 6.81
N SER A 59 -5.15 4.83 7.50
CA SER A 59 -4.91 3.93 8.65
C SER A 59 -4.12 2.68 8.26
N SER A 60 -4.43 2.06 7.13
CA SER A 60 -3.72 0.86 6.67
C SER A 60 -2.30 1.18 6.22
N THR A 61 -2.06 2.35 5.63
CA THR A 61 -0.71 2.83 5.33
C THR A 61 0.13 2.97 6.59
N LEU A 62 -0.43 3.56 7.66
CA LEU A 62 0.26 3.67 8.95
C LEU A 62 0.56 2.30 9.55
N ASP A 63 -0.37 1.35 9.47
CA ASP A 63 -0.15 -0.02 9.94
C ASP A 63 1.02 -0.69 9.19
N ILE A 64 1.13 -0.51 7.88
CA ILE A 64 2.23 -1.06 7.07
C ILE A 64 3.57 -0.37 7.40
N LEU A 65 3.57 0.97 7.52
CA LEU A 65 4.76 1.73 7.92
C LEU A 65 5.29 1.27 9.28
N ALA A 66 4.40 1.02 10.24
CA ALA A 66 4.77 0.54 11.57
C ALA A 66 5.49 -0.82 11.55
N TYR A 67 5.28 -1.66 10.53
CA TYR A 67 6.02 -2.91 10.36
C TYR A 67 7.37 -2.73 9.64
N CYS A 68 7.61 -1.58 9.00
CA CYS A 68 8.85 -1.28 8.29
C CYS A 68 9.92 -0.62 9.19
N VAL A 69 9.48 0.27 10.09
CA VAL A 69 10.37 1.02 11.02
C VAL A 69 11.26 0.13 11.91
N PRO A 70 10.83 -1.02 12.45
CA PRO A 70 11.64 -1.76 13.44
C PRO A 70 12.85 -2.54 12.89
N GLY A 71 13.14 -2.53 11.58
CA GLY A 71 13.95 -3.58 10.96
C GLY A 71 15.13 -3.18 10.07
N ASP A 72 15.63 -1.94 10.07
CA ASP A 72 16.63 -1.46 9.07
C ASP A 72 16.13 -1.54 7.61
N TYR A 73 14.80 -1.62 7.43
CA TYR A 73 14.12 -1.74 6.14
C TYR A 73 13.46 -0.42 5.71
N GLU A 74 14.01 0.73 6.12
CA GLU A 74 13.41 2.05 5.83
C GLU A 74 13.20 2.30 4.32
N ASP A 75 14.01 1.63 3.49
CA ASP A 75 14.05 1.79 2.02
C ASP A 75 13.46 0.58 1.27
N LYS A 76 12.77 -0.34 1.96
CA LYS A 76 12.32 -1.62 1.38
C LYS A 76 11.45 -1.49 0.13
N PHE A 77 10.70 -0.41 0.02
CA PHE A 77 9.80 -0.15 -1.11
C PHE A 77 10.36 0.87 -2.11
N TRP A 78 11.60 1.33 -1.94
CA TRP A 78 12.23 2.22 -2.89
C TRP A 78 12.75 1.45 -4.10
N ASN A 79 12.25 1.84 -5.26
CA ASN A 79 12.80 1.46 -6.55
C ASN A 79 13.54 2.63 -7.23
N VAL A 80 13.64 3.78 -6.54
CA VAL A 80 14.23 5.04 -7.03
C VAL A 80 14.95 5.74 -5.87
N ASN A 81 15.92 6.61 -6.18
CA ASN A 81 16.57 7.41 -5.16
C ASN A 81 15.63 8.52 -4.66
N LEU A 82 15.70 8.84 -3.36
CA LEU A 82 14.91 9.93 -2.78
C LEU A 82 15.13 11.29 -3.48
N GLU A 83 16.35 11.54 -3.96
CA GLU A 83 16.70 12.77 -4.66
C GLU A 83 15.83 12.98 -5.90
N ASP A 84 15.51 11.90 -6.63
CA ASP A 84 14.71 11.93 -7.85
C ASP A 84 13.23 12.27 -7.58
N ILE A 85 12.71 11.89 -6.41
CA ILE A 85 11.31 12.13 -6.04
C ILE A 85 11.11 13.43 -5.26
N SER A 86 12.18 14.02 -4.70
CA SER A 86 12.13 15.20 -3.83
C SER A 86 11.31 16.37 -4.41
N SER A 87 11.46 16.63 -5.71
CA SER A 87 10.72 17.68 -6.43
C SER A 87 9.21 17.45 -6.45
N HIS A 88 8.77 16.19 -6.52
CA HIS A 88 7.37 15.79 -6.51
C HIS A 88 6.78 15.89 -5.10
N LEU A 89 7.54 15.49 -4.08
CA LEU A 89 7.12 15.56 -2.68
C LEU A 89 6.82 17.00 -2.23
N ASN A 90 7.60 17.98 -2.71
CA ASN A 90 7.42 19.41 -2.38
C ASN A 90 6.07 20.00 -2.83
N ILE A 91 5.34 19.33 -3.72
CA ILE A 91 4.06 19.78 -4.26
C ILE A 91 2.88 19.24 -3.42
N ILE A 92 3.12 18.21 -2.60
CA ILE A 92 2.11 17.55 -1.79
C ILE A 92 1.89 18.36 -0.50
N GLN A 93 0.64 18.70 -0.21
CA GLN A 93 0.27 19.46 0.99
C GLN A 93 0.05 18.57 2.22
N GLU A 94 -0.24 17.29 2.01
CA GLU A 94 -0.58 16.36 3.07
C GLU A 94 0.69 15.67 3.60
N ASN A 95 1.13 16.08 4.79
CA ASN A 95 2.37 15.60 5.39
C ASN A 95 2.39 14.08 5.57
N SER A 96 1.26 13.46 5.92
CA SER A 96 1.19 12.01 6.07
C SER A 96 1.40 11.26 4.76
N LEU A 97 1.01 11.86 3.62
CA LEU A 97 1.28 11.30 2.30
C LEU A 97 2.75 11.48 1.93
N VAL A 98 3.35 12.62 2.27
CA VAL A 98 4.80 12.83 2.08
C VAL A 98 5.60 11.81 2.89
N GLU A 99 5.29 11.65 4.18
CA GLU A 99 5.94 10.70 5.07
C GLU A 99 5.81 9.27 4.57
N SER A 100 4.62 8.86 4.12
CA SER A 100 4.45 7.51 3.57
C SER A 100 5.22 7.30 2.26
N LEU A 101 5.23 8.29 1.37
CA LEU A 101 5.98 8.25 0.11
C LEU A 101 7.49 8.25 0.34
N LEU A 102 7.98 8.91 1.39
CA LEU A 102 9.37 8.79 1.81
C LEU A 102 9.75 7.37 2.17
N HIS A 103 8.82 6.49 2.52
CA HIS A 103 9.09 5.06 2.71
C HIS A 103 8.65 4.19 1.51
N GLY A 104 8.39 4.81 0.36
CA GLY A 104 7.95 4.12 -0.86
C GLY A 104 6.50 3.64 -0.86
N ILE A 105 5.67 4.14 0.06
CA ILE A 105 4.25 3.75 0.18
C ILE A 105 3.35 4.93 -0.18
N GLY A 106 2.71 4.87 -1.35
CA GLY A 106 1.66 5.80 -1.74
C GLY A 106 0.27 5.33 -1.29
N TYR A 107 -0.64 6.27 -1.02
CA TYR A 107 -2.05 5.97 -0.87
C TYR A 107 -2.91 6.89 -1.73
N TYR A 108 -4.09 6.40 -2.10
CA TYR A 108 -5.03 7.12 -2.97
C TYR A 108 -6.45 7.05 -2.43
N HIS A 109 -7.10 8.20 -2.31
CA HIS A 109 -8.54 8.31 -2.05
C HIS A 109 -9.13 9.56 -2.71
N GLU A 110 -10.46 9.61 -2.78
CA GLU A 110 -11.23 10.64 -3.48
C GLU A 110 -11.02 12.05 -2.92
N ALA A 111 -10.71 12.18 -1.63
CA ALA A 111 -10.48 13.47 -0.99
C ALA A 111 -9.06 14.05 -1.22
N LEU A 112 -8.14 13.31 -1.85
CA LEU A 112 -6.85 13.86 -2.25
C LEU A 112 -7.02 14.98 -3.29
N ILE A 113 -6.18 16.00 -3.17
CA ILE A 113 -6.11 17.10 -4.14
C ILE A 113 -5.65 16.52 -5.50
N LEU A 114 -6.22 17.02 -6.60
CA LEU A 114 -5.97 16.51 -7.95
C LEU A 114 -4.47 16.45 -8.33
N LYS A 115 -3.65 17.38 -7.82
CA LYS A 115 -2.20 17.36 -8.04
C LYS A 115 -1.54 16.15 -7.37
N SER A 116 -1.86 15.88 -6.10
CA SER A 116 -1.36 14.71 -5.37
C SER A 116 -1.80 13.38 -5.99
N LYS A 117 -2.96 13.34 -6.65
CA LYS A 117 -3.49 12.16 -7.34
C LYS A 117 -2.78 11.79 -8.64
N ARG A 118 -2.04 12.73 -9.24
CA ARG A 118 -1.42 12.59 -10.58
C ARG A 118 0.08 12.32 -10.53
N LEU A 119 0.65 12.34 -9.32
CA LEU A 119 2.00 11.88 -9.02
C LEU A 119 2.04 10.35 -9.11
#